data_AF-A0A3P6LBI5-F1
#
_entry.id   AF-A0A3P6LBI5-F1
#
_cell.length_a   1.000
_cell.length_b   1.000
_cell.length_c   1.000
_cell.angle_alpha   90.00
_cell.angle_beta   90.00
_cell.angle_gamma   90.00
#
_symmetry.space_group_name_H-M   'P 1'
#
loop_
_entity.id
_entity.type
_entity.pdbx_description
1 polymer ?
#
loop_
_entity_poly.entity_id
_entity_poly.type
_entity_poly.pdbx_seq_one_letter_code
_entity_poly.pdbx_strand_id
1 'polypeptide(L)' 'MLGYASEQLDGKSERIQHYFNAVYCWARAMLNERFQDYDATASGAKRGEELAEASGDLWRDARWAISRVQDAPHCTVELI' A
#
# COMPACT_ATOMS: atom_id res chain seq x y z
N MET A 1 -29.46 12.84 -5.92
CA MET A 1 -28.75 11.75 -5.21
C MET A 1 -28.44 10.67 -6.23
N LEU A 2 -27.36 10.86 -7.02
CA LEU A 2 -26.85 9.84 -7.92
C LEU A 2 -25.62 9.26 -7.24
N GLY A 3 -25.81 8.23 -6.41
CA GLY A 3 -24.69 7.43 -5.92
C GLY A 3 -24.15 6.65 -7.11
N TYR A 4 -23.06 7.13 -7.70
CA TYR A 4 -22.39 6.44 -8.79
C TYR A 4 -21.84 5.12 -8.26
N ALA A 5 -21.84 4.08 -9.09
CA ALA A 5 -21.36 2.74 -8.77
C ALA A 5 -19.93 2.67 -8.18
N SER A 6 -19.17 3.78 -8.13
CA SER A 6 -17.86 3.82 -7.47
C SER A 6 -17.94 3.80 -5.95
N GLU A 7 -19.01 4.29 -5.32
CA GLU A 7 -19.05 4.35 -3.84
C GLU A 7 -19.28 2.98 -3.18
N GLN A 8 -19.76 2.00 -3.95
CA GLN A 8 -20.07 0.66 -3.47
C GLN A 8 -19.61 -0.45 -4.42
N LEU A 9 -18.90 -1.43 -3.87
CA LEU A 9 -18.48 -2.67 -4.51
C LEU A 9 -19.18 -3.84 -3.82
N ASP A 10 -19.91 -4.67 -4.57
CA ASP A 10 -20.64 -5.84 -4.04
C ASP A 10 -21.60 -5.47 -2.87
N GLY A 11 -22.29 -4.33 -2.99
CA GLY A 11 -23.20 -3.81 -1.95
C GLY A 11 -22.51 -3.36 -0.66
N LYS A 12 -21.18 -3.25 -0.67
CA LYS A 12 -20.36 -2.76 0.45
C LYS A 12 -19.65 -1.48 0.04
N SER A 13 -19.39 -0.59 1.00
CA SER A 13 -18.59 0.62 0.73
C SER A 13 -17.20 0.26 0.22
N GLU A 14 -16.73 0.95 -0.83
CA GLU A 14 -15.35 0.79 -1.35
C GLU A 14 -14.28 1.06 -0.27
N ARG A 15 -14.61 1.85 0.75
CA ARG A 15 -13.72 2.15 1.89
C ARG A 15 -13.28 0.91 2.64
N ILE A 16 -14.11 -0.13 2.66
CA ILE A 16 -13.74 -1.40 3.29
C ILE A 16 -12.54 -2.01 2.56
N GLN A 17 -12.52 -1.96 1.23
CA GLN A 17 -11.38 -2.47 0.48
C GLN A 17 -10.14 -1.60 0.63
N HIS A 18 -10.30 -0.28 0.60
CA HIS A 18 -9.19 0.62 0.86
C HIS A 18 -8.60 0.43 2.26
N TYR A 19 -9.43 0.16 3.26
CA TYR A 19 -8.97 -0.17 4.61
C TYR A 19 -8.12 -1.46 4.62
N PHE A 20 -8.59 -2.53 3.99
CA PHE A 20 -7.81 -3.78 3.91
C PHE A 20 -6.49 -3.59 3.15
N ASN A 21 -6.52 -2.89 2.02
CA ASN A 21 -5.31 -2.58 1.26
C ASN A 21 -4.31 -1.77 2.10
N ALA A 22 -4.79 -0.75 2.82
CA ALA A 22 -3.94 0.04 3.71
C ALA A 22 -3.25 -0.85 4.77
N VAL A 23 -4.00 -1.72 5.44
CA VAL A 23 -3.48 -2.62 6.46
C VAL A 23 -2.46 -3.60 5.88
N TYR A 24 -2.79 -4.25 4.75
CA TYR A 24 -1.91 -5.25 4.15
C TYR A 24 -0.62 -4.64 3.62
N CYS A 25 -0.68 -3.53 2.89
CA CYS A 25 0.49 -2.88 2.34
C CYS A 25 1.40 -2.34 3.45
N TRP A 26 0.82 -1.68 4.47
CA TRP A 26 1.57 -1.19 5.62
C TRP A 26 2.28 -2.33 6.36
N ALA A 27 1.55 -3.41 6.68
CA ALA A 27 2.13 -4.54 7.39
C ALA A 27 3.27 -5.19 6.59
N ARG A 28 3.10 -5.37 5.28
CA ARG A 28 4.13 -5.95 4.41
C ARG A 28 5.36 -5.05 4.28
N ALA A 29 5.18 -3.73 4.16
CA ALA A 29 6.30 -2.80 4.13
C ALA A 29 7.12 -2.86 5.42
N MET A 30 6.44 -2.80 6.57
CA MET A 30 7.10 -2.92 7.88
C MET A 30 7.84 -4.25 8.06
N LEU A 31 7.28 -5.36 7.58
CA LEU A 31 7.93 -6.66 7.65
C LEU A 31 9.17 -6.68 6.77
N ASN A 32 9.07 -6.25 5.52
CA ASN A 32 10.23 -6.22 4.62
C ASN A 32 11.38 -5.38 5.19
N GLU A 33 11.10 -4.17 5.67
CA GLU A 33 12.10 -3.26 6.24
C GLU A 33 12.74 -3.79 7.52
N ARG A 34 11.99 -4.50 8.37
CA ARG A 34 12.52 -5.03 9.65
C ARG A 34 13.20 -6.38 9.50
N PHE A 35 12.79 -7.19 8.53
CA PHE A 35 13.34 -8.53 8.33
C PHE A 35 14.49 -8.56 7.32
N GLN A 36 14.73 -7.50 6.54
CA GLN A 36 15.91 -7.42 5.66
C GLN A 36 17.23 -7.54 6.42
N ASP A 37 17.29 -7.00 7.65
CA ASP A 37 18.51 -7.01 8.48
C ASP A 37 18.79 -8.37 9.14
N TYR A 38 17.89 -9.34 9.01
CA TYR A 38 17.97 -10.61 9.72
C TYR A 38 18.94 -11.61 9.06
N ASP A 39 19.20 -11.49 7.75
CA ASP A 39 20.09 -12.38 7.00
C ASP A 39 21.23 -11.58 6.35
N ALA A 40 22.42 -11.64 6.95
CA ALA A 40 23.62 -10.93 6.50
C ALA A 40 24.45 -11.69 5.46
N THR A 41 23.93 -12.79 4.90
CA THR A 41 24.62 -13.50 3.80
C THR A 41 24.62 -12.67 2.52
N ALA A 42 25.52 -12.95 1.57
CA ALA A 42 25.52 -12.26 0.27
C ALA A 42 24.18 -12.44 -0.49
N SER A 43 23.52 -13.60 -0.33
CA SER A 43 22.16 -13.83 -0.81
C SER A 43 21.12 -12.99 -0.06
N GLY A 44 21.28 -12.84 1.26
CA GLY A 44 20.44 -11.98 2.10
C GLY A 44 20.55 -10.51 1.72
N ALA A 45 21.76 -10.01 1.45
CA ALA A 45 22.00 -8.63 1.02
C ALA A 45 21.30 -8.30 -0.32
N LYS A 46 21.46 -9.16 -1.33
CA LYS A 46 20.77 -8.98 -2.63
C LYS A 46 19.24 -9.01 -2.47
N ARG A 47 18.73 -9.94 -1.66
CA ARG A 47 17.30 -10.03 -1.37
C ARG A 47 16.80 -8.81 -0.59
N GLY A 48 17.62 -8.24 0.29
CA GLY A 48 17.33 -7.01 1.01
C GLY A 48 17.14 -5.82 0.06
N GLU A 49 18.02 -5.64 -0.91
CA GLU A 49 17.88 -4.59 -1.94
C GLU A 49 16.57 -4.73 -2.74
N GLU A 50 16.25 -5.94 -3.21
CA GLU A 50 14.99 -6.22 -3.93
C GLU A 50 13.74 -5.95 -3.05
N LEU A 51 13.81 -6.30 -1.76
CA LEU A 51 12.73 -6.04 -0.81
C LEU A 51 12.60 -4.57 -0.45
N ALA A 52 13.68 -3.80 -0.42
CA ALA A 52 13.67 -2.37 -0.12
C ALA A 52 12.91 -1.59 -1.21
N GLU A 53 13.17 -1.88 -2.49
CA GLU A 53 12.44 -1.29 -3.61
C GLU A 53 10.93 -1.60 -3.51
N ALA A 54 10.59 -2.88 -3.32
CA ALA A 54 9.19 -3.30 -3.14
C ALA A 54 8.51 -2.66 -1.91
N SER A 55 9.26 -2.36 -0.85
CA SER A 55 8.71 -1.70 0.35
C SER A 55 8.30 -0.26 0.09
N GLY A 56 9.04 0.45 -0.77
CA GLY A 56 8.69 1.81 -1.18
C GLY A 56 7.34 1.88 -1.89
N ASP A 57 7.07 0.92 -2.78
CA ASP A 57 5.78 0.81 -3.48
C ASP A 57 4.65 0.47 -2.50
N LEU A 58 4.87 -0.47 -1.58
CA LEU A 58 3.90 -0.81 -0.54
C LEU A 58 3.55 0.39 0.36
N TRP A 59 4.53 1.24 0.72
CA TRP A 59 4.25 2.46 1.48
C TRP A 59 3.42 3.47 0.69
N ARG A 60 3.66 3.58 -0.62
CA ARG A 60 2.90 4.45 -1.51
C ARG A 60 1.45 3.97 -1.59
N ASP A 61 1.25 2.68 -1.82
CA ASP A 61 -0.07 2.05 -1.90
C ASP A 61 -0.84 2.17 -0.59
N ALA A 62 -0.17 1.95 0.56
CA ALA A 62 -0.78 2.13 1.87
C ALA A 62 -1.29 3.57 2.07
N ARG A 63 -0.47 4.57 1.71
CA ARG A 63 -0.83 5.99 1.86
C ARG A 63 -1.95 6.41 0.93
N TRP A 64 -1.96 5.88 -0.29
CA TRP A 64 -3.06 6.07 -1.24
C TRP A 64 -4.36 5.47 -0.70
N ALA A 65 -4.31 4.23 -0.22
CA ALA A 65 -5.47 3.56 0.34
C ALA A 65 -6.01 4.27 1.59
N ILE A 66 -5.14 4.77 2.48
CA ILE A 66 -5.55 5.58 3.64
C ILE A 66 -6.24 6.87 3.20
N SER A 67 -5.72 7.55 2.18
CA SER A 67 -6.33 8.79 1.67
C SER A 67 -7.74 8.52 1.16
N ARG A 68 -7.96 7.39 0.47
CA ARG A 68 -9.30 6.94 0.02
C ARG A 68 -10.25 6.60 1.16
N VAL A 69 -9.75 6.05 2.27
CA VAL A 69 -10.58 5.80 3.47
C VAL A 69 -11.02 7.12 4.12
N GLN A 70 -10.15 8.14 4.10
CA GLN A 70 -10.36 9.45 4.74
C GLN A 70 -11.09 10.49 3.87
N ASP A 71 -11.40 10.16 2.61
CA ASP A 71 -11.75 11.13 1.56
C ASP A 71 -10.75 12.30 1.45
N ALA A 72 -9.49 12.06 1.78
CA ALA A 72 -8.44 13.07 1.68
C ALA A 72 -7.95 13.20 0.24
N PRO A 73 -7.64 14.41 -0.24
CA PRO A 73 -7.05 14.59 -1.56
C PRO A 73 -5.71 13.87 -1.64
N HIS A 74 -5.57 12.97 -2.63
CA HIS A 74 -4.29 12.36 -2.97
C HIS A 74 -3.59 13.17 -4.06
N CYS A 75 -2.26 13.30 -3.98
CA CYS A 75 -1.47 13.86 -5.09
C CYS A 75 -1.58 12.90 -6.29
N THR A 76 -2.49 13.20 -7.21
CA THR A 76 -2.51 12.58 -8.54
C THR A 76 -1.32 13.17 -9.30
N VAL A 77 -0.18 12.47 -9.28
CA VAL A 77 0.91 12.79 -10.21
C VAL A 77 0.49 12.17 -11.54
N GLU A 78 -0.10 12.97 -12.43
CA GLU A 78 -0.30 12.52 -13.80
C GLU A 78 1.08 12.29 -14.42
N LEU A 79 1.31 11.08 -14.95
CA LEU A 79 2.38 10.85 -15.90
C LEU A 79 1.98 11.56 -17.21
N ILE A 80 2.61 12.71 -17.47
CA ILE A 80 2.73 13.30 -18.81
C ILE A 80 3.90 12.66 -19.55
#